data_AF-A0A7E6FTS7-F1
#
_entry.id   AF-A0A7E6FTS7-F1
#
_cell.length_a   1.000
_cell.length_b   1.000
_cell.length_c   1.000
_cell.angle_alpha   90.00
_cell.angle_beta   90.00
_cell.angle_gamma   90.00
#
_symmetry.space_group_name_H-M   'P 1'
#
loop_
_entity.id
_entity.type
_entity.pdbx_description
1 polymer ?
#
loop_
_entity_poly.entity_id
_entity_poly.type
_entity_poly.pdbx_seq_one_letter_code
_entity_poly.pdbx_strand_id
1 'polypeptide(L)'
;MKIIILLSILLILLQAYTGTSRRYYARHKLEALARYQSHRRRKQTERTCSKWRETCQPWSNSKSKCCDPSSLVCKCNLWMQNCRCVNKLWGG
;
A
#
# COMPACT_ATOMS: atom_id res chain seq x y z
N MET A 1 -48.70 -13.73 -34.94
CA MET A 1 -48.51 -12.66 -33.94
C MET A 1 -47.85 -13.15 -32.64
N LYS A 2 -48.27 -14.27 -32.02
CA LYS A 2 -47.66 -14.80 -30.77
C LYS A 2 -46.13 -15.05 -30.83
N ILE A 3 -45.60 -15.53 -31.95
CA ILE A 3 -44.16 -15.79 -32.14
C ILE A 3 -43.30 -14.51 -32.10
N ILE A 4 -43.79 -13.42 -32.68
CA ILE A 4 -43.06 -12.14 -32.72
C ILE A 4 -42.93 -11.56 -31.31
N ILE A 5 -43.97 -11.71 -30.48
CA ILE A 5 -43.98 -11.27 -29.09
C ILE A 5 -42.99 -12.08 -28.24
N LEU A 6 -42.89 -13.40 -28.46
CA LEU A 6 -41.93 -14.25 -27.75
C LEU A 6 -40.48 -13.87 -28.09
N LEU A 7 -40.19 -13.60 -29.35
CA LEU A 7 -38.85 -13.19 -29.80
C LEU A 7 -38.41 -11.84 -29.24
N SER A 8 -39.33 -10.87 -29.17
CA SER A 8 -39.01 -9.54 -28.61
C SER A 8 -38.75 -9.60 -27.10
N ILE A 9 -39.51 -10.40 -26.35
CA ILE A 9 -39.27 -10.62 -24.92
C ILE A 9 -37.91 -11.28 -24.68
N LEU A 10 -37.55 -12.29 -25.48
CA LEU A 10 -36.27 -12.99 -25.37
C LEU A 10 -35.08 -12.04 -25.59
N LEU A 11 -35.17 -11.15 -26.60
CA LEU A 11 -34.15 -10.15 -26.89
C LEU A 11 -33.97 -9.14 -25.75
N ILE A 12 -35.06 -8.67 -25.14
CA ILE A 12 -35.01 -7.75 -23.99
C ILE A 12 -34.32 -8.40 -22.79
N LEU A 13 -34.64 -9.67 -22.50
CA LEU A 13 -34.02 -10.43 -21.41
C LEU A 13 -32.51 -10.65 -21.62
N LEU A 14 -32.09 -10.96 -22.85
CA LEU A 14 -30.68 -11.10 -23.22
C LEU A 14 -29.90 -9.79 -23.05
N GLN A 15 -30.48 -8.65 -23.45
CA GLN A 15 -29.85 -7.34 -23.25
C GLN A 15 -29.74 -6.98 -21.77
N ALA A 16 -30.79 -7.27 -20.98
CA ALA A 16 -30.77 -7.06 -19.54
C ALA A 16 -29.69 -7.92 -18.83
N TYR A 17 -29.58 -9.20 -19.20
CA TYR A 17 -28.62 -10.14 -18.62
C TYR A 17 -27.15 -9.78 -18.93
N THR A 18 -26.87 -9.38 -20.17
CA THR A 18 -25.52 -8.94 -20.56
C THR A 18 -25.16 -7.60 -19.90
N GLY A 19 -26.13 -6.70 -19.72
CA GLY A 19 -25.98 -5.43 -19.01
C GLY A 19 -25.66 -5.61 -17.52
N THR A 20 -26.37 -6.50 -16.82
CA THR A 20 -26.10 -6.79 -15.39
C THR A 20 -24.75 -7.47 -15.20
N SER A 21 -24.41 -8.42 -16.07
CA SER A 21 -23.10 -9.09 -16.04
C SER A 21 -21.96 -8.09 -16.21
N ARG A 22 -22.00 -7.20 -17.22
CA ARG A 22 -20.96 -6.17 -17.42
C ARG A 22 -20.81 -5.24 -16.21
N ARG A 23 -21.91 -4.79 -15.62
CA ARG A 23 -21.89 -3.93 -14.43
C ARG A 23 -21.28 -4.64 -13.22
N TYR A 24 -21.58 -5.92 -13.03
CA TYR A 24 -21.00 -6.76 -11.98
C TYR A 24 -19.48 -6.87 -12.12
N TYR A 25 -18.98 -7.23 -13.31
CA TYR A 25 -17.54 -7.33 -13.57
C TYR A 25 -16.81 -5.99 -13.42
N ALA A 26 -17.40 -4.89 -13.90
CA ALA A 26 -16.81 -3.55 -13.78
C ALA A 26 -16.67 -3.12 -12.31
N ARG A 27 -17.68 -3.39 -11.47
CA ARG A 27 -17.66 -3.06 -10.05
C ARG A 27 -16.58 -3.85 -9.30
N HIS A 28 -16.48 -5.16 -9.53
CA HIS A 28 -15.44 -5.99 -8.92
C HIS A 28 -14.02 -5.57 -9.32
N LYS A 29 -13.81 -5.17 -10.58
CA LYS A 29 -12.50 -4.66 -11.04
C LYS A 29 -12.12 -3.34 -10.36
N LEU A 30 -13.07 -2.43 -10.17
CA LEU A 30 -12.85 -1.17 -9.44
C LEU A 30 -12.54 -1.41 -7.97
N GLU A 31 -13.24 -2.32 -7.31
CA GLU A 31 -12.96 -2.69 -5.91
C GLU A 31 -11.57 -3.32 -5.76
N ALA A 32 -11.16 -4.19 -6.68
CA ALA A 32 -9.82 -4.77 -6.68
C ALA A 32 -8.73 -3.70 -6.86
N LEU A 33 -8.94 -2.74 -7.76
CA LEU A 33 -8.03 -1.60 -7.93
C LEU A 33 -7.97 -0.71 -6.70
N ALA A 34 -9.12 -0.43 -6.06
CA ALA A 34 -9.18 0.36 -4.83
C ALA A 34 -8.42 -0.33 -3.68
N ARG A 35 -8.60 -1.66 -3.51
CA ARG A 35 -7.85 -2.46 -2.53
C ARG A 35 -6.35 -2.48 -2.81
N TYR A 36 -5.96 -2.59 -4.08
CA TYR A 36 -4.55 -2.54 -4.46
C TYR A 36 -3.93 -1.17 -4.17
N GLN A 37 -4.63 -0.09 -4.49
CA GLN A 37 -4.17 1.28 -4.20
C GLN A 37 -4.09 1.55 -2.69
N SER A 38 -5.07 1.09 -1.89
CA SER A 38 -5.04 1.27 -0.43
C SER A 38 -3.90 0.48 0.21
N HIS A 39 -3.67 -0.76 -0.23
CA HIS A 39 -2.52 -1.57 0.19
C HIS A 39 -1.18 -0.89 -0.19
N ARG A 40 -1.08 -0.33 -1.40
CA ARG A 40 0.12 0.41 -1.84
C ARG A 40 0.36 1.66 -1.00
N ARG A 41 -0.69 2.43 -0.68
CA ARG A 41 -0.58 3.61 0.21
C ARG A 41 -0.14 3.20 1.62
N ARG A 42 -0.73 2.14 2.18
CA ARG A 42 -0.33 1.60 3.50
C ARG A 42 1.15 1.19 3.52
N LYS A 43 1.61 0.49 2.49
CA LYS A 43 3.02 0.07 2.35
C LYS A 43 3.98 1.26 2.17
N GLN A 44 3.51 2.37 1.61
CA GLN A 44 4.30 3.60 1.48
C GLN A 44 4.38 4.39 2.79
N THR A 45 3.35 4.31 3.64
CA THR A 45 3.32 4.97 4.96
C THR A 45 4.16 4.24 6.03
N GLU A 46 4.53 2.97 5.80
CA GLU A 46 5.24 2.09 6.74
C GLU A 46 6.79 2.18 6.67
N ARG A 47 7.36 3.34 6.38
CA ARG A 47 8.76 3.62 6.75
C ARG A 47 8.82 4.72 7.80
N THR A 48 8.34 4.38 9.00
CA THR A 48 8.42 5.21 10.22
C THR A 48 9.75 5.05 10.96
N CYS A 49 10.69 4.29 10.39
CA CYS A 49 11.98 4.01 11.00
C CYS A 49 13.07 3.81 9.95
N SER A 50 14.31 4.07 10.35
CA SER A 50 15.51 3.93 9.52
C SER A 50 16.18 2.58 9.74
N LYS A 51 16.55 1.90 8.66
CA LYS A 51 17.28 0.62 8.72
C LYS A 51 18.77 0.83 8.91
N TRP A 52 19.52 -0.25 9.09
CA TRP A 52 20.99 -0.21 9.18
C TRP A 52 21.60 0.55 8.00
N ARG A 53 22.55 1.45 8.29
CA ARG A 53 23.19 2.42 7.39
C ARG A 53 22.29 3.45 6.71
N GLU A 54 20.99 3.46 6.96
CA GLU A 54 20.10 4.54 6.52
C GLU A 54 20.28 5.78 7.40
N THR A 55 19.96 6.93 6.82
CA THR A 55 20.01 8.23 7.50
C THR A 55 19.05 8.26 8.68
N CYS A 56 19.52 8.77 9.81
CA CYS A 56 18.72 8.95 11.02
C CYS A 56 18.93 10.34 11.59
N GLN A 57 18.06 10.76 12.50
CA GLN A 57 18.17 12.04 13.17
C GLN A 57 18.53 11.81 14.65
N PRO A 58 19.64 12.36 15.15
CA PRO A 58 20.00 12.20 16.55
C PRO A 58 18.95 12.88 17.44
N TRP A 59 18.64 12.26 18.58
CA TRP A 59 17.71 12.75 19.62
C TRP A 59 16.26 13.07 19.18
N SER A 60 15.84 12.61 18.00
CA SER A 60 14.47 12.82 17.54
C SER A 60 13.48 11.88 18.24
N ASN A 61 12.38 12.46 18.74
CA ASN A 61 11.23 11.70 19.23
C ASN A 61 10.28 11.23 18.12
N SER A 62 10.56 11.55 16.84
CA SER A 62 9.68 11.24 15.70
C SER A 62 10.26 10.19 14.73
N LYS A 63 9.59 9.97 13.59
CA LYS A 63 9.68 8.89 12.57
C LYS A 63 11.07 8.56 11.96
N SER A 64 12.15 9.08 12.53
CA SER A 64 13.54 8.91 12.12
C SER A 64 14.37 8.10 13.13
N LYS A 65 13.71 7.30 13.97
CA LYS A 65 14.36 6.31 14.86
C LYS A 65 14.80 5.08 14.08
N CYS A 66 15.90 4.45 14.50
CA CYS A 66 16.32 3.18 13.93
C CYS A 66 15.25 2.10 14.19
N CYS A 67 14.96 1.26 13.20
CA CYS A 67 13.86 0.29 13.25
C CYS A 67 14.01 -0.74 14.38
N ASP A 68 15.23 -1.08 14.75
CA ASP A 68 15.53 -1.95 15.86
C ASP A 68 16.32 -1.17 16.93
N PRO A 69 15.64 -0.51 17.88
CA PRO A 69 16.31 0.23 18.93
C PRO A 69 17.02 -0.68 19.93
N SER A 70 16.86 -2.01 19.88
CA SER A 70 17.58 -2.94 20.75
C SER A 70 18.99 -3.19 20.22
N SER A 71 19.16 -3.31 18.91
CA SER A 71 20.45 -3.60 18.24
C SER A 71 21.08 -2.42 17.52
N LEU A 72 20.31 -1.40 17.12
CA LEU A 72 20.78 -0.24 16.36
C LEU A 72 20.75 1.05 17.18
N VAL A 73 21.68 1.95 16.89
CA VAL A 73 21.77 3.31 17.44
C VAL A 73 22.13 4.29 16.32
N CYS A 74 21.59 5.50 16.37
CA CYS A 74 21.95 6.57 15.44
C CYS A 74 23.30 7.17 15.83
N LYS A 75 24.33 7.00 14.99
CA LYS A 75 25.66 7.63 15.20
C LYS A 75 25.93 8.63 14.08
N CYS A 76 26.51 9.77 14.46
CA CYS A 76 26.95 10.83 13.55
C CYS A 76 28.48 10.93 13.55
N ASN A 77 29.04 11.65 12.58
CA ASN A 77 30.46 12.02 12.64
C ASN A 77 30.70 13.10 13.73
N LEU A 78 31.97 13.47 13.95
CA LEU A 78 32.37 14.48 14.95
C LEU A 78 31.70 15.84 14.78
N TRP A 79 31.17 16.13 13.60
CA TRP A 79 30.51 17.39 13.25
C TRP A 79 28.98 17.30 13.33
N MET A 80 28.44 16.21 13.92
CA MET A 80 27.00 15.93 13.97
C MET A 80 26.34 15.81 12.58
N GLN A 81 27.13 15.52 11.55
CA GLN A 81 26.70 15.32 10.18
C GLN A 81 26.73 13.83 9.82
N ASN A 82 26.09 13.47 8.69
CA ASN A 82 26.09 12.12 8.14
C ASN A 82 25.64 11.03 9.14
N CYS A 83 24.61 11.34 9.92
CA CYS A 83 24.05 10.45 10.93
C CYS A 83 23.40 9.20 10.32
N ARG A 84 23.80 8.02 10.78
CA ARG A 84 23.30 6.73 10.29
C ARG A 84 23.02 5.73 11.41
N CYS A 85 22.06 4.85 11.18
CA CYS A 85 21.80 3.72 12.08
C CYS A 85 22.92 2.68 11.97
N VAL A 86 23.58 2.38 13.07
CA VAL A 86 24.65 1.37 13.14
C VAL A 86 24.41 0.45 14.33
N ASN A 87 25.06 -0.71 14.34
CA ASN A 87 24.94 -1.63 15.48
C ASN A 87 25.47 -0.99 16.76
N LYS A 88 24.79 -1.26 17.88
CA LYS A 88 25.34 -1.09 19.20
C LYS A 88 26.48 -2.09 19.34
N LEU A 89 27.70 -1.63 19.11
CA LEU A 89 28.88 -2.36 19.52
C LEU A 89 28.79 -2.48 21.05
N TRP A 90 28.59 -3.68 21.57
CA TRP A 90 28.91 -3.95 22.96
C TRP A 90 30.42 -3.71 23.12
N GLY A 91 30.81 -2.67 23.86
CA GLY A 91 32.22 -2.42 24.23
C GLY A 91 32.88 -1.26 23.49
N GLY A 92 33.31 -0.28 24.29
CA GLY A 92 34.02 0.94 23.95
C GLY A 92 33.89 1.87 25.14
#